data_AF-A0AB34ABQ4-F1
#
_entry.id   AF-A0AB34ABQ4-F1
#
_cell.length_a   1.000
_cell.length_b   1.000
_cell.length_c   1.000
_cell.angle_alpha   90.00
_cell.angle_beta   90.00
_cell.angle_gamma   90.00
#
_symmetry.space_group_name_H-M   'P 1'
#
loop_
_entity.id
_entity.type
_entity.pdbx_description
1 polymer ?
#
loop_
_entity_poly.entity_id
_entity_poly.type
_entity_poly.pdbx_seq_one_letter_code
_entity_poly.pdbx_strand_id
1 'polypeptide(L)'
;MTQLVKDVAPLSWREMAIHSAKIVLAANQRYGSNLTKAGVTTIEGHATFVNSQTVMVHGQEYHADRIIIASGARPRELKFPGSQYMEHSASFLKSSNLPENITIIGAGIIAFAMASIATEAGVKVTIVQHNKRALGIFDRELVQILIQRLKNAGVVFKFDNTIQKISQLATGSYQVTTNHSQFETEAIYCVAGRIPNTEDLNLSYLMEDIFINQRIHSIIHFFVIFLIQLVC
;
A
#
# COMPACT_ATOMS: atom_id res chain seq x y z
N MET A 1 18.23 24.69 13.98
CA MET A 1 17.13 24.53 12.99
C MET A 1 15.83 24.07 13.70
N THR A 2 15.57 24.57 14.91
CA THR A 2 14.62 23.95 15.86
C THR A 2 13.61 24.98 16.42
N GLN A 3 13.47 26.11 15.74
CA GLN A 3 12.73 27.28 16.22
C GLN A 3 11.63 27.75 15.25
N LEU A 4 11.52 27.13 14.07
CA LEU A 4 10.58 27.54 13.01
C LEU A 4 9.23 26.79 13.02
N VAL A 5 9.00 25.86 13.95
CA VAL A 5 7.79 25.01 13.98
C VAL A 5 7.09 25.05 15.35
N LYS A 6 7.13 26.20 16.05
CA LYS A 6 6.40 26.34 17.32
C LYS A 6 4.98 26.90 17.14
N ASP A 7 4.69 27.49 15.98
CA ASP A 7 3.40 28.16 15.70
C ASP A 7 2.54 27.42 14.66
N VAL A 8 2.82 26.13 14.42
CA VAL A 8 1.94 25.31 13.58
C VAL A 8 0.84 24.73 14.47
N ALA A 9 -0.42 24.97 14.09
CA ALA A 9 -1.57 24.40 14.79
C ALA A 9 -1.44 22.86 14.87
N PRO A 10 -1.91 22.23 15.97
CA PRO A 10 -1.88 20.77 16.10
C PRO A 10 -2.55 20.09 14.90
N LEU A 11 -1.99 18.97 14.47
CA LEU A 11 -2.48 18.21 13.33
C LEU A 11 -3.91 17.71 13.59
N SER A 12 -4.89 18.17 12.81
CA SER A 12 -6.24 17.60 12.81
C SER A 12 -6.32 16.46 11.79
N TRP A 13 -6.25 15.22 12.28
CA TRP A 13 -6.33 14.03 11.41
C TRP A 13 -7.61 14.03 10.55
N ARG A 14 -8.74 14.38 11.16
CA ARG A 14 -10.03 14.43 10.47
C ARG A 14 -10.04 15.45 9.33
N GLU A 15 -9.49 16.63 9.54
CA GLU A 15 -9.38 17.65 8.49
C GLU A 15 -8.46 17.20 7.36
N MET A 16 -7.33 16.57 7.69
CA MET A 16 -6.43 15.98 6.70
C MET A 16 -7.12 14.90 5.86
N ALA A 17 -7.86 13.99 6.51
CA ALA A 17 -8.57 12.92 5.81
C ALA A 17 -9.63 13.48 4.85
N ILE A 18 -10.42 14.48 5.29
CA ILE A 18 -11.41 15.18 4.46
C ILE A 18 -10.73 15.89 3.28
N HIS A 19 -9.64 16.61 3.54
CA HIS A 19 -8.90 17.34 2.52
C HIS A 19 -8.27 16.40 1.48
N SER A 20 -7.64 15.32 1.94
CA SER A 20 -7.07 14.27 1.09
C SER A 20 -8.13 13.64 0.19
N ALA A 21 -9.29 13.26 0.75
CA ALA A 21 -10.40 12.70 -0.02
C ALA A 21 -10.88 13.66 -1.11
N LYS A 22 -10.99 14.96 -0.81
CA LYS A 22 -11.35 15.99 -1.80
C LYS A 22 -10.34 16.08 -2.94
N ILE A 23 -9.04 16.07 -2.64
CA ILE A 23 -7.97 16.11 -3.65
C ILE A 23 -8.04 14.86 -4.54
N VAL A 24 -8.17 13.69 -3.95
CA VAL A 24 -8.24 12.42 -4.68
C VAL A 24 -9.44 12.38 -5.62
N LEU A 25 -10.62 12.79 -5.15
CA LEU A 25 -11.83 12.86 -5.98
C LEU A 25 -11.66 13.83 -7.16
N ALA A 26 -11.14 15.03 -6.90
CA ALA A 26 -10.90 16.01 -7.96
C ALA A 26 -9.85 15.52 -8.99
N ALA A 27 -8.81 14.82 -8.52
CA ALA A 27 -7.80 14.24 -9.39
C ALA A 27 -8.39 13.15 -10.29
N ASN A 28 -9.19 12.24 -9.74
CA ASN A 28 -9.84 11.15 -10.49
C ASN A 28 -10.74 11.70 -11.61
N GLN A 29 -11.57 12.70 -11.30
CA GLN A 29 -12.42 13.36 -12.30
C GLN A 29 -11.59 14.02 -13.41
N ARG A 30 -10.51 14.70 -13.03
CA ARG A 30 -9.60 15.36 -13.99
C ARG A 30 -8.92 14.34 -14.90
N TYR A 31 -8.41 13.22 -14.36
CA TYR A 31 -7.75 12.20 -15.17
C TYR A 31 -8.73 11.51 -16.14
N GLY A 32 -9.93 11.17 -15.69
CA GLY A 32 -10.98 10.64 -16.56
C GLY A 32 -11.29 11.59 -17.72
N SER A 33 -11.52 12.87 -17.41
CA SER A 33 -11.77 13.89 -18.45
C SER A 33 -10.62 14.05 -19.44
N ASN A 34 -9.36 13.99 -18.97
CA ASN A 34 -8.19 14.10 -19.83
C ASN A 34 -8.05 12.91 -20.78
N LEU A 35 -8.38 11.69 -20.35
CA LEU A 35 -8.39 10.51 -21.21
C LEU A 35 -9.43 10.65 -22.34
N THR A 36 -10.65 11.09 -21.99
CA THR A 36 -11.70 11.34 -22.99
C THR A 36 -11.28 12.41 -24.00
N LYS A 37 -10.70 13.53 -23.54
CA LYS A 37 -10.20 14.61 -24.41
C LYS A 37 -9.07 14.17 -25.32
N ALA A 38 -8.26 13.20 -24.89
CA ALA A 38 -7.19 12.61 -25.67
C ALA A 38 -7.71 11.54 -26.67
N GLY A 39 -9.02 11.29 -26.74
CA GLY A 39 -9.62 10.29 -27.62
C GLY A 39 -9.39 8.85 -27.17
N VAL A 40 -9.07 8.64 -25.89
CA VAL A 40 -8.86 7.29 -25.33
C VAL A 40 -10.22 6.65 -25.04
N THR A 41 -10.45 5.48 -25.63
CA THR A 41 -11.58 4.62 -25.26
C THR A 41 -11.26 3.89 -23.96
N THR A 42 -12.09 4.08 -22.94
CA THR A 42 -11.98 3.39 -21.65
C THR A 42 -12.98 2.25 -21.60
N ILE A 43 -12.49 1.04 -21.31
CA ILE A 43 -13.32 -0.15 -21.12
C ILE A 43 -13.18 -0.56 -19.66
N GLU A 44 -14.28 -0.48 -18.92
CA GLU A 44 -14.33 -0.96 -17.54
C GLU A 44 -14.56 -2.47 -17.54
N GLY A 45 -13.70 -3.20 -16.83
CA GLY A 45 -13.80 -4.65 -16.67
C GLY A 45 -12.46 -5.31 -16.42
N HIS A 46 -12.50 -6.61 -16.16
CA HIS A 46 -11.29 -7.42 -16.02
C HIS A 46 -10.85 -7.96 -17.38
N ALA A 47 -9.58 -7.75 -17.73
CA ALA A 47 -9.00 -8.18 -18.99
C ALA A 47 -8.17 -9.45 -18.82
N THR A 48 -8.39 -10.44 -19.69
CA THR A 48 -7.61 -11.67 -19.75
C THR A 48 -7.12 -11.89 -21.16
N PHE A 49 -5.83 -12.22 -21.33
CA PHE A 49 -5.28 -12.55 -22.64
C PHE A 49 -5.89 -13.85 -23.17
N VAL A 50 -6.27 -13.83 -24.44
CA VAL A 50 -6.69 -15.02 -25.20
C VAL A 50 -5.66 -15.44 -26.26
N ASN A 51 -4.75 -14.52 -26.61
CA ASN A 51 -3.50 -14.75 -27.35
C ASN A 51 -2.54 -13.57 -27.10
N SER A 52 -1.42 -13.47 -27.83
CA SER A 52 -0.40 -12.43 -27.62
C SER A 52 -0.84 -10.99 -27.95
N GLN A 53 -1.92 -10.79 -28.71
CA GLN A 53 -2.38 -9.48 -29.19
C GLN A 53 -3.88 -9.23 -28.96
N THR A 54 -4.57 -10.15 -28.29
CA THR A 54 -6.00 -10.04 -28.01
C THR A 54 -6.28 -10.31 -26.53
N VAL A 55 -7.10 -9.43 -25.94
CA VAL A 55 -7.65 -9.62 -24.60
C VAL A 55 -9.17 -9.70 -24.65
N MET A 56 -9.76 -10.42 -23.71
CA MET A 56 -11.20 -10.50 -23.52
C MET A 56 -11.61 -9.69 -22.29
N VAL A 57 -12.65 -8.87 -22.43
CA VAL A 57 -13.31 -8.15 -21.34
C VAL A 57 -14.81 -8.32 -21.46
N HIS A 58 -15.47 -8.82 -20.40
CA HIS A 58 -16.92 -9.09 -20.39
C HIS A 58 -17.41 -9.93 -21.58
N GLY A 59 -16.61 -10.89 -22.04
CA GLY A 59 -16.94 -11.77 -23.17
C GLY A 59 -16.75 -11.15 -24.55
N GLN A 60 -16.26 -9.91 -24.63
CA GLN A 60 -15.89 -9.25 -25.88
C GLN A 60 -14.37 -9.26 -26.07
N GLU A 61 -13.92 -9.61 -27.27
CA GLU A 61 -12.51 -9.58 -27.64
C GLU A 61 -12.08 -8.20 -28.15
N TYR A 62 -10.86 -7.81 -27.76
CA TYR A 62 -10.22 -6.56 -28.12
C TYR A 62 -8.81 -6.86 -28.61
N HIS A 63 -8.54 -6.52 -29.86
CA HIS A 63 -7.24 -6.70 -30.51
C HIS A 63 -6.42 -5.40 -30.50
N ALA A 64 -5.10 -5.51 -30.33
CA ALA A 64 -4.19 -4.38 -30.45
C ALA A 64 -2.79 -4.82 -30.92
N ASP A 65 -2.13 -3.97 -31.70
CA ASP A 65 -0.73 -4.18 -32.13
C ASP A 65 0.25 -4.15 -30.95
N ARG A 66 -0.07 -3.38 -29.90
CA ARG A 66 0.74 -3.17 -28.72
C ARG A 66 -0.13 -3.15 -27.47
N ILE A 67 0.31 -3.85 -26.43
CA ILE A 67 -0.39 -3.95 -25.15
C ILE A 67 0.55 -3.54 -24.02
N ILE A 68 0.12 -2.59 -23.16
CA ILE A 68 0.78 -2.32 -21.88
C ILE A 68 0.04 -3.06 -20.78
N ILE A 69 0.79 -3.79 -19.97
CA ILE A 69 0.30 -4.33 -18.70
C ILE A 69 0.63 -3.34 -17.58
N ALA A 70 -0.41 -2.69 -17.05
CA ALA A 70 -0.31 -1.72 -15.96
C ALA A 70 -1.22 -2.12 -14.77
N SER A 71 -1.36 -3.42 -14.49
CA SER A 71 -2.30 -3.98 -13.50
C SER A 71 -1.93 -3.71 -12.03
N GLY A 72 -0.76 -3.12 -11.78
CA GLY A 72 -0.29 -2.79 -10.45
C GLY A 72 -0.01 -4.01 -9.56
N ALA A 73 -0.22 -3.85 -8.25
CA ALA A 73 0.01 -4.87 -7.25
C ALA A 73 -0.99 -4.72 -6.10
N ARG A 74 -1.21 -5.78 -5.33
CA ARG A 74 -2.07 -5.80 -4.13
C ARG A 74 -1.27 -6.15 -2.87
N PRO A 75 -1.74 -5.79 -1.65
CA PRO A 75 -1.09 -6.21 -0.40
C PRO A 75 -0.89 -7.72 -0.34
N ARG A 76 0.24 -8.17 0.22
CA ARG A 76 0.48 -9.59 0.49
C ARG A 76 -0.36 -10.03 1.67
N GLU A 77 -1.15 -11.08 1.47
CA GLU A 77 -1.82 -11.76 2.57
C GLU A 77 -0.85 -12.59 3.40
N LEU A 78 -1.00 -12.54 4.72
CA LEU A 78 -0.32 -13.42 5.67
C LEU A 78 -1.36 -14.36 6.27
N LYS A 79 -1.03 -15.65 6.36
CA LYS A 79 -1.94 -16.68 6.87
C LYS A 79 -1.49 -17.14 8.24
N PHE A 80 -2.23 -16.75 9.27
CA PHE A 80 -2.07 -17.21 10.65
C PHE A 80 -3.38 -16.93 11.43
N PRO A 81 -3.62 -17.58 12.58
CA PRO A 81 -4.84 -17.35 13.35
C PRO A 81 -5.04 -15.86 13.72
N GLY A 82 -6.15 -15.27 13.27
CA GLY A 82 -6.47 -13.86 13.51
C GLY A 82 -5.93 -12.89 12.44
N SER A 83 -5.37 -13.39 11.34
CA SER A 83 -4.89 -12.52 10.26
C SER A 83 -5.99 -11.66 9.61
N GLN A 84 -7.25 -12.05 9.72
CA GLN A 84 -8.41 -11.29 9.24
C GLN A 84 -8.67 -9.98 10.00
N TYR A 85 -8.07 -9.79 11.17
CA TYR A 85 -8.17 -8.54 11.94
C TYR A 85 -7.19 -7.46 11.45
N MET A 86 -6.30 -7.79 10.52
CA MET A 86 -5.37 -6.83 9.96
C MET A 86 -6.02 -6.05 8.81
N GLU A 87 -5.77 -4.75 8.80
CA GLU A 87 -6.08 -3.89 7.68
C GLU A 87 -4.82 -3.65 6.81
N HIS A 88 -4.98 -2.85 5.76
CA HIS A 88 -3.89 -2.45 4.88
C HIS A 88 -3.66 -0.95 4.92
N SER A 89 -2.52 -0.49 4.39
CA SER A 89 -2.16 0.94 4.35
C SER A 89 -3.20 1.88 3.73
N ALA A 90 -4.05 1.38 2.83
CA ALA A 90 -5.11 2.19 2.22
C ALA A 90 -6.19 2.59 3.25
N SER A 91 -6.55 1.69 4.16
CA SER A 91 -7.56 1.93 5.18
C SER A 91 -7.08 2.96 6.21
N PHE A 92 -5.78 2.95 6.54
CA PHE A 92 -5.17 3.95 7.42
C PHE A 92 -5.47 5.38 6.94
N LEU A 93 -5.16 5.71 5.68
CA LEU A 93 -5.37 7.05 5.13
C LEU A 93 -6.84 7.43 4.91
N LYS A 94 -7.72 6.43 4.77
CA LYS A 94 -9.17 6.63 4.62
C LYS A 94 -9.89 6.76 5.97
N SER A 95 -9.23 6.45 7.09
CA SER A 95 -9.86 6.48 8.41
C SER A 95 -10.20 7.91 8.83
N SER A 96 -11.40 8.09 9.39
CA SER A 96 -11.86 9.39 9.90
C SER A 96 -11.23 9.77 11.25
N ASN A 97 -10.85 8.77 12.04
CA ASN A 97 -10.21 8.93 13.34
C ASN A 97 -9.02 7.96 13.46
N LEU A 98 -8.01 8.32 14.23
CA LEU A 98 -6.91 7.41 14.56
C LEU A 98 -7.10 6.83 15.97
N PRO A 99 -6.73 5.56 16.18
CA PRO A 99 -6.67 4.97 17.51
C PRO A 99 -5.51 5.56 18.34
N GLU A 100 -5.47 5.28 19.64
CA GLU A 100 -4.37 5.74 20.51
C GLU A 100 -3.04 5.06 20.17
N ASN A 101 -3.08 3.84 19.64
CA ASN A 101 -1.90 3.08 19.26
C ASN A 101 -2.18 2.12 18.11
N ILE A 102 -1.14 1.84 17.31
CA ILE A 102 -1.20 0.95 16.16
C ILE A 102 -0.01 0.01 16.11
N THR A 103 -0.24 -1.16 15.52
CA THR A 103 0.82 -2.11 15.14
C THR A 103 0.93 -2.21 13.63
N ILE A 104 2.14 -2.00 13.11
CA ILE A 104 2.45 -2.12 11.68
C ILE A 104 3.31 -3.37 11.48
N ILE A 105 2.83 -4.31 10.65
CA ILE A 105 3.54 -5.55 10.33
C ILE A 105 4.28 -5.37 9.01
N GLY A 106 5.61 -5.47 9.07
CA GLY A 106 6.53 -5.17 7.99
C GLY A 106 7.31 -3.88 8.23
N ALA A 107 8.56 -3.82 7.75
CA ALA A 107 9.46 -2.68 7.86
C ALA A 107 9.93 -2.14 6.49
N GLY A 108 9.01 -2.13 5.51
CA GLY A 108 9.23 -1.56 4.18
C GLY A 108 8.98 -0.04 4.14
N ILE A 109 9.04 0.54 2.93
CA ILE A 109 8.88 2.01 2.75
C ILE A 109 7.52 2.51 3.25
N ILE A 110 6.47 1.73 3.03
CA ILE A 110 5.10 2.06 3.48
C ILE A 110 5.04 2.10 5.00
N ALA A 111 5.71 1.17 5.68
CA ALA A 111 5.74 1.14 7.15
C ALA A 111 6.39 2.40 7.73
N PHE A 112 7.52 2.84 7.17
CA PHE A 112 8.22 4.04 7.62
C PHE A 112 7.42 5.32 7.36
N ALA A 113 6.76 5.41 6.20
CA ALA A 113 5.88 6.54 5.88
C ALA A 113 4.69 6.59 6.84
N MET A 114 4.00 5.46 7.04
CA MET A 114 2.88 5.36 7.98
C MET A 114 3.30 5.68 9.41
N ALA A 115 4.41 5.13 9.88
CA ALA A 115 4.91 5.39 11.23
C ALA A 115 5.23 6.88 11.43
N SER A 116 5.88 7.52 10.45
CA SER A 116 6.16 8.96 10.52
C SER A 116 4.86 9.77 10.62
N ILE A 117 3.86 9.47 9.77
CA ILE A 117 2.57 10.18 9.78
C ILE A 117 1.82 9.94 11.10
N ALA A 118 1.75 8.69 11.55
CA ALA A 118 1.03 8.31 12.76
C ALA A 118 1.66 8.94 14.02
N THR A 119 2.99 8.96 14.11
CA THR A 119 3.68 9.60 15.24
C THR A 119 3.49 11.12 15.26
N GLU A 120 3.52 11.80 14.11
CA GLU A 120 3.18 13.23 14.03
C GLU A 120 1.71 13.51 14.39
N ALA A 121 0.82 12.54 14.14
CA ALA A 121 -0.58 12.59 14.57
C ALA A 121 -0.81 12.19 16.04
N GLY A 122 0.26 11.95 16.81
CA GLY A 122 0.19 11.61 18.25
C GLY A 122 -0.11 10.14 18.56
N VAL A 123 -0.09 9.25 17.57
CA VAL A 123 -0.35 7.82 17.76
C VAL A 123 0.90 7.08 18.19
N LYS A 124 0.78 6.17 19.17
CA LYS A 124 1.87 5.27 19.55
C LYS A 124 2.02 4.16 18.51
N VAL A 125 3.21 4.00 17.94
CA VAL A 125 3.44 3.04 16.84
C VAL A 125 4.38 1.93 17.28
N THR A 126 3.98 0.68 17.04
CA THR A 126 4.87 -0.48 17.09
C THR A 126 5.05 -1.07 15.69
N ILE A 127 6.29 -1.18 15.22
CA ILE A 127 6.64 -1.89 13.97
C ILE A 127 7.16 -3.28 14.32
N VAL A 128 6.55 -4.32 13.75
CA VAL A 128 6.98 -5.72 13.88
C VAL A 128 7.56 -6.21 12.56
N GLN A 129 8.79 -6.73 12.61
CA GLN A 129 9.50 -7.25 11.45
C GLN A 129 10.10 -8.63 11.77
N HIS A 130 9.82 -9.61 10.92
CA HIS A 130 10.21 -11.01 11.14
C HIS A 130 11.73 -11.27 11.07
N ASN A 131 12.53 -10.29 10.64
CA ASN A 131 13.98 -10.40 10.51
C ASN A 131 14.68 -9.14 11.05
N LYS A 132 16.02 -9.11 10.99
CA LYS A 132 16.85 -7.98 11.46
C LYS A 132 16.85 -6.73 10.58
N ARG A 133 16.24 -6.76 9.38
CA ARG A 133 16.48 -5.75 8.35
C ARG A 133 15.21 -5.03 7.94
N ALA A 134 15.12 -3.75 8.29
CA ALA A 134 14.20 -2.81 7.65
C ALA A 134 14.74 -2.37 6.28
N LEU A 135 13.84 -1.94 5.39
CA LEU A 135 14.19 -1.25 4.14
C LEU A 135 15.28 -1.99 3.34
N GLY A 136 15.09 -3.29 3.11
CA GLY A 136 16.14 -4.21 2.67
C GLY A 136 16.88 -3.87 1.36
N ILE A 137 16.30 -3.03 0.50
CA ILE A 137 16.92 -2.60 -0.76
C ILE A 137 17.78 -1.33 -0.62
N PHE A 138 17.76 -0.68 0.55
CA PHE A 138 18.46 0.58 0.81
C PHE A 138 19.78 0.35 1.55
N ASP A 139 20.62 1.37 1.49
CA ASP A 139 21.88 1.43 2.23
C ASP A 139 21.65 1.28 3.74
N ARG A 140 22.48 0.44 4.38
CA ARG A 140 22.26 0.05 5.77
C ARG A 140 22.49 1.19 6.75
N GLU A 141 23.48 2.04 6.50
CA GLU A 141 23.83 3.13 7.41
C GLU A 141 22.74 4.21 7.38
N LEU A 142 22.26 4.54 6.18
CA LEU A 142 21.13 5.47 6.02
C LEU A 142 19.85 4.95 6.69
N VAL A 143 19.57 3.65 6.57
CA VAL A 143 18.41 3.02 7.24
C VAL A 143 18.54 3.11 8.76
N GLN A 144 19.74 2.93 9.34
CA GLN A 144 19.92 3.06 10.78
C GLN A 144 19.66 4.48 11.28
N ILE A 145 20.06 5.50 10.52
CA ILE A 145 19.74 6.90 10.83
C ILE A 145 18.21 7.10 10.89
N LEU A 146 17.47 6.55 9.92
CA LEU A 146 16.01 6.64 9.89
C LEU A 146 15.34 5.89 11.06
N ILE A 147 15.81 4.68 11.36
CA ILE A 147 15.33 3.91 12.51
C ILE A 147 15.56 4.71 13.80
N GLN A 148 16.74 5.28 13.99
CA GLN A 148 17.05 6.04 15.20
C GLN A 148 16.18 7.29 15.33
N ARG A 149 15.90 7.99 14.22
CA ARG A 149 14.97 9.13 14.22
C ARG A 149 13.56 8.72 14.64
N LEU A 150 13.02 7.65 14.08
CA LEU A 150 11.68 7.17 14.45
C LEU A 150 11.63 6.65 15.89
N LYS A 151 12.67 5.98 16.37
CA LYS A 151 12.79 5.60 17.79
C LYS A 151 12.78 6.81 18.71
N ASN A 152 13.53 7.87 18.36
CA ASN A 152 13.54 9.11 19.13
C ASN A 152 12.18 9.82 19.13
N ALA A 153 11.36 9.60 18.10
CA ALA A 153 9.98 10.07 18.02
C ALA A 153 8.97 9.15 18.75
N GLY A 154 9.41 8.03 19.33
CA GLY A 154 8.57 7.14 20.14
C GLY A 154 8.12 5.86 19.44
N VAL A 155 8.58 5.59 18.21
CA VAL A 155 8.26 4.33 17.50
C VAL A 155 9.02 3.16 18.13
N VAL A 156 8.30 2.10 18.49
CA VAL A 156 8.87 0.85 18.99
C VAL A 156 9.13 -0.09 17.83
N PHE A 157 10.37 -0.58 17.68
CA PHE A 157 10.72 -1.58 16.68
C PHE A 157 10.94 -2.94 17.34
N LYS A 158 10.23 -3.97 16.86
CA LYS A 158 10.38 -5.38 17.22
C LYS A 158 10.92 -6.15 16.01
N PHE A 159 12.24 -6.24 15.90
CA PHE A 159 12.94 -7.03 14.88
C PHE A 159 13.07 -8.50 15.30
N ASP A 160 13.29 -9.40 14.34
CA ASP A 160 13.28 -10.86 14.54
C ASP A 160 12.01 -11.37 15.25
N ASN A 161 10.91 -10.62 15.13
CA ASN A 161 9.63 -10.96 15.76
C ASN A 161 8.64 -11.40 14.69
N THR A 162 8.20 -12.65 14.79
CA THR A 162 7.20 -13.24 13.92
C THR A 162 5.88 -13.30 14.67
N ILE A 163 4.83 -12.73 14.06
CA ILE A 163 3.46 -12.80 14.56
C ILE A 163 2.97 -14.25 14.44
N GLN A 164 2.43 -14.79 15.53
CA GLN A 164 1.89 -16.15 15.60
C GLN A 164 0.37 -16.16 15.67
N LYS A 165 -0.22 -15.17 16.35
CA LYS A 165 -1.67 -15.07 16.53
C LYS A 165 -2.09 -13.63 16.82
N ILE A 166 -3.28 -13.26 16.35
CA ILE A 166 -4.00 -12.06 16.81
C ILE A 166 -5.33 -12.52 17.43
N SER A 167 -5.69 -12.00 18.60
CA SER A 167 -6.98 -12.27 19.23
C SER A 167 -7.68 -10.94 19.53
N GLN A 168 -8.97 -10.84 19.25
CA GLN A 168 -9.77 -9.70 19.67
C GLN A 168 -10.09 -9.80 21.16
N LEU A 169 -9.94 -8.70 21.90
CA LEU A 169 -10.24 -8.59 23.32
C LEU A 169 -11.63 -8.03 23.55
N ALA A 170 -12.19 -8.25 24.75
CA ALA A 170 -13.51 -7.73 25.12
C ALA A 170 -13.59 -6.19 25.10
N THR A 171 -12.45 -5.51 25.21
CA THR A 171 -12.34 -4.04 25.12
C THR A 171 -12.47 -3.50 23.70
N GLY A 172 -12.50 -4.38 22.68
CA GLY A 172 -12.48 -4.00 21.27
C GLY A 172 -11.08 -3.89 20.66
N SER A 173 -10.03 -3.84 21.50
CA SER A 173 -8.63 -3.90 21.07
C SER A 173 -8.20 -5.33 20.68
N TYR A 174 -6.95 -5.49 20.25
CA TYR A 174 -6.36 -6.73 19.81
C TYR A 174 -5.13 -7.10 20.64
N GLN A 175 -5.03 -8.35 21.07
CA GLN A 175 -3.80 -8.92 21.57
C GLN A 175 -2.99 -9.52 20.43
N VAL A 176 -1.78 -9.01 20.25
CA VAL A 176 -0.80 -9.49 19.28
C VAL A 176 0.18 -10.43 19.98
N THR A 177 0.22 -11.69 19.55
CA THR A 177 1.16 -12.70 20.04
C THR A 177 2.25 -12.94 19.01
N THR A 178 3.51 -12.77 19.44
CA THR A 178 4.72 -13.07 18.68
C THR A 178 5.46 -14.24 19.29
N ASN A 179 6.48 -14.74 18.59
CA ASN A 179 7.43 -15.73 19.11
C ASN A 179 8.25 -15.26 20.34
N HIS A 180 8.23 -13.97 20.70
CA HIS A 180 9.02 -13.44 21.82
C HIS A 180 8.19 -12.75 22.91
N SER A 181 7.02 -12.23 22.57
CA SER A 181 6.22 -11.39 23.47
C SER A 181 4.76 -11.32 23.06
N GLN A 182 3.93 -10.83 23.98
CA GLN A 182 2.54 -10.44 23.73
C GLN A 182 2.36 -8.98 24.11
N PHE A 183 1.53 -8.27 23.37
CA PHE A 183 1.17 -6.88 23.65
C PHE A 183 -0.17 -6.53 23.03
N GLU A 184 -0.81 -5.47 23.52
CA GLU A 184 -2.12 -5.02 23.05
C GLU A 184 -1.99 -3.87 22.06
N THR A 185 -2.94 -3.79 21.12
CA THR A 185 -3.04 -2.68 20.20
C THR A 185 -4.46 -2.44 19.72
N GLU A 186 -4.79 -1.21 19.34
CA GLU A 186 -6.15 -0.86 18.90
C GLU A 186 -6.39 -1.10 17.40
N ALA A 187 -5.35 -1.00 16.57
CA ALA A 187 -5.44 -1.34 15.15
C ALA A 187 -4.15 -1.96 14.62
N ILE A 188 -4.28 -2.81 13.60
CA ILE A 188 -3.17 -3.56 13.02
C ILE A 188 -3.15 -3.36 11.51
N TYR A 189 -2.01 -2.93 10.96
CA TYR A 189 -1.83 -2.74 9.52
C TYR A 189 -0.76 -3.67 8.96
N CYS A 190 -1.14 -4.53 8.03
CA CYS A 190 -0.20 -5.37 7.28
C CYS A 190 0.34 -4.63 6.05
N VAL A 191 1.65 -4.40 6.05
CA VAL A 191 2.41 -3.77 4.95
C VAL A 191 3.67 -4.58 4.62
N ALA A 192 3.63 -5.90 4.89
CA ALA A 192 4.75 -6.83 4.75
C ALA A 192 5.16 -7.15 3.29
N GLY A 193 4.54 -6.49 2.32
CA GLY A 193 4.87 -6.63 0.91
C GLY A 193 3.64 -6.49 0.02
N ARG A 194 3.89 -6.54 -1.29
CA ARG A 194 2.86 -6.53 -2.31
C ARG A 194 3.11 -7.66 -3.31
N ILE A 195 2.04 -8.16 -3.91
CA ILE A 195 2.06 -9.19 -4.96
C ILE A 195 1.57 -8.53 -6.25
N PRO A 196 2.29 -8.64 -7.38
CA PRO A 196 1.82 -8.15 -8.67
C PRO A 196 0.46 -8.74 -9.06
N ASN A 197 -0.40 -7.96 -9.71
CA ASN A 197 -1.71 -8.42 -10.16
C ASN A 197 -1.58 -9.07 -11.54
N THR A 198 -1.00 -10.28 -11.59
CA THR A 198 -0.70 -10.99 -12.85
C THR A 198 -1.40 -12.33 -13.00
N GLU A 199 -1.94 -12.88 -11.91
CA GLU A 199 -2.51 -14.24 -11.85
C GLU A 199 -3.67 -14.43 -12.83
N ASP A 200 -4.57 -13.45 -12.92
CA ASP A 200 -5.79 -13.55 -13.73
C ASP A 200 -5.66 -12.97 -15.15
N LEU A 201 -4.43 -12.60 -15.55
CA LEU A 201 -4.17 -12.05 -16.89
C LEU A 201 -3.96 -13.16 -17.94
N ASN A 202 -3.70 -14.40 -17.54
CA ASN A 202 -3.32 -15.50 -18.45
C ASN A 202 -2.10 -15.17 -19.32
N LEU A 203 -0.98 -14.82 -18.67
CA LEU A 203 0.27 -14.42 -19.35
C LEU A 203 0.98 -15.56 -20.10
N SER A 204 0.42 -16.77 -20.11
CA SER A 204 0.99 -17.92 -20.81
C SER A 204 1.14 -17.70 -22.33
N TYR A 205 0.34 -16.81 -22.90
CA TYR A 205 0.44 -16.41 -24.31
C TYR A 205 1.61 -15.47 -24.65
N LEU A 206 2.35 -14.98 -23.63
CA LEU A 206 3.37 -13.94 -23.78
C LEU A 206 4.80 -14.45 -23.54
N MET A 207 5.01 -15.78 -23.46
CA MET A 207 6.21 -16.41 -22.89
C MET A 207 7.56 -16.07 -23.56
N GLU A 208 7.61 -15.34 -24.69
CA GLU A 208 8.90 -15.03 -25.34
C GLU A 208 9.47 -13.63 -25.06
N ASP A 209 8.70 -12.62 -24.63
CA ASP A 209 9.23 -11.23 -24.56
C ASP A 209 8.59 -10.33 -23.48
N ILE A 210 8.32 -10.83 -22.27
CA ILE A 210 7.92 -9.93 -21.16
C ILE A 210 9.16 -9.21 -20.62
N PHE A 211 9.51 -8.06 -21.21
CA PHE A 211 10.37 -7.08 -20.56
C PHE A 211 9.61 -6.46 -19.38
N ILE A 212 9.74 -7.06 -18.20
CA ILE A 212 9.27 -6.46 -16.94
C ILE A 212 10.16 -5.26 -16.63
N ASN A 213 9.85 -4.11 -17.21
CA ASN A 213 10.48 -2.87 -16.82
C ASN A 213 9.90 -2.42 -15.47
N GLN A 214 10.63 -2.69 -14.38
CA GLN A 214 10.27 -2.22 -13.04
C GLN A 214 10.37 -0.68 -12.87
N ARG A 215 10.65 0.07 -13.95
CA ARG A 215 10.78 1.53 -14.01
C ARG A 215 10.16 2.11 -15.30
N ILE A 216 8.85 1.98 -15.51
CA ILE A 216 8.23 2.74 -16.62
C ILE A 216 8.03 4.21 -16.21
N HIS A 217 9.03 5.04 -16.51
CA HIS A 217 8.79 6.41 -16.95
C HIS A 217 8.21 6.37 -18.36
N SER A 218 7.11 7.07 -18.56
CA SER A 218 6.24 7.07 -19.73
C SER A 218 6.97 7.31 -21.06
N ILE A 219 6.65 6.52 -22.08
CA ILE A 219 6.83 6.92 -23.50
C ILE A 219 5.50 6.69 -24.22
N ILE A 220 5.04 7.75 -24.87
CA ILE A 220 3.78 7.91 -25.59
C ILE A 220 3.91 7.30 -26.99
N HIS A 221 2.98 6.42 -27.37
CA HIS A 221 2.23 6.43 -28.64
C HIS A 221 1.19 5.31 -28.61
N PHE A 222 -0.10 5.70 -28.70
CA PHE A 222 -1.33 4.90 -28.76
C PHE A 222 -1.38 3.64 -27.87
N PHE A 223 -2.12 3.73 -26.77
CA PHE A 223 -2.38 2.61 -25.87
C PHE A 223 -3.88 2.44 -25.66
N VAL A 224 -4.37 1.22 -25.85
CA VAL A 224 -5.55 0.75 -25.12
C VAL A 224 -5.08 0.55 -23.69
N ILE A 225 -5.21 1.59 -22.87
CA ILE A 225 -5.01 1.48 -21.44
C ILE A 225 -6.26 0.77 -20.91
N PHE A 226 -6.15 -0.54 -20.70
CA PHE A 226 -7.07 -1.22 -19.80
C PHE A 226 -6.79 -0.68 -18.40
N LEU A 227 -7.54 0.34 -18.02
CA LEU A 227 -7.61 0.82 -16.65
C LEU A 227 -8.43 -0.22 -15.89
N ILE A 228 -7.77 -1.32 -15.51
CA ILE A 228 -8.32 -2.27 -14.55
C ILE A 228 -8.34 -1.53 -13.21
N GLN A 229 -9.43 -0.81 -12.99
CA GLN A 229 -9.71 -0.18 -11.72
C GLN A 229 -10.16 -1.29 -10.77
N LEU A 230 -9.19 -2.00 -10.17
CA LEU A 230 -9.43 -2.79 -8.98
C LEU A 230 -9.82 -1.80 -7.89
N VAL A 231 -11.13 -1.61 -7.73
CA VAL A 231 -11.70 -0.92 -6.58
C VAL A 231 -11.31 -1.71 -5.33
N CYS A 232 -10.40 -1.15 -4.54
CA CYS A 232 -10.18 -1.49 -3.13
C CYS A 232 -10.36 -0.23 -2.27
#